data_AF-A0AAJ1TCR7-F1
#
_entry.id   AF-A0AAJ1TCR7-F1
#
_cell.length_a   1.000
_cell.length_b   1.000
_cell.length_c   1.000
_cell.angle_alpha   90.00
_cell.angle_beta   90.00
_cell.angle_gamma   90.00
#
_symmetry.space_group_name_H-M   'P 1'
#
loop_
_entity.id
_entity.type
_entity.pdbx_description
1 polymer ?
#
loop_
_entity_poly.entity_id
_entity_poly.type
_entity_poly.pdbx_seq_one_letter_code
_entity_poly.pdbx_strand_id
1 'polypeptide(L)'
;MYVSHAGSDALTAYQVDASGRLTSLGRTATGAGPTDLAVSPAGDYLYVQTSENGGVETYRIGPDGGLTRTGTTTVPDAVGGEGIVAP
;
A
#
# COMPACT_ATOMS: atom_id res chain seq x y z
N MET A 1 -6.81 -0.16 -8.29
CA MET A 1 -7.22 0.50 -7.02
C MET A 1 -6.68 -0.30 -5.86
N TYR A 2 -6.23 0.36 -4.80
CA TYR A 2 -5.67 -0.30 -3.61
C TYR A 2 -6.39 0.19 -2.36
N VAL A 3 -6.63 -0.72 -1.42
CA VAL A 3 -7.34 -0.44 -0.16
C VAL A 3 -6.54 -1.01 1.00
N SER A 4 -6.30 -0.21 2.03
CA SER A 4 -5.71 -0.63 3.30
C SER A 4 -6.77 -1.08 4.29
N HIS A 5 -6.43 -2.09 5.11
CA HIS A 5 -7.29 -2.64 6.15
C HIS A 5 -6.56 -2.58 7.48
N ALA A 6 -6.60 -1.43 8.14
CA ALA A 6 -5.85 -1.14 9.36
C ALA A 6 -6.00 -2.21 10.46
N GLY A 7 -7.23 -2.66 10.73
CA GLY A 7 -7.49 -3.65 11.78
C GLY A 7 -7.10 -5.10 11.45
N SER A 8 -6.57 -5.35 10.25
CA SER A 8 -6.18 -6.70 9.82
C SER A 8 -4.85 -6.74 9.08
N ASP A 9 -4.07 -5.66 9.15
CA ASP A 9 -2.72 -5.51 8.62
C ASP A 9 -2.58 -6.05 7.19
N ALA A 10 -3.52 -5.64 6.33
CA ALA A 10 -3.59 -6.10 4.96
C ALA A 10 -3.91 -4.98 3.97
N LEU A 11 -3.54 -5.24 2.72
CA LEU A 11 -3.90 -4.48 1.54
C LEU A 11 -4.74 -5.37 0.63
N THR A 12 -5.74 -4.81 -0.05
CA THR A 12 -6.41 -5.48 -1.17
C THR A 12 -6.17 -4.69 -2.44
N ALA A 13 -5.72 -5.38 -3.48
CA ALA A 13 -5.62 -4.84 -4.82
C ALA A 13 -6.89 -5.18 -5.63
N TYR A 14 -7.39 -4.21 -6.39
CA TYR A 14 -8.54 -4.37 -7.27
C TYR A 14 -8.20 -3.93 -8.69
N GLN A 15 -8.50 -4.78 -9.67
CA GLN A 15 -8.62 -4.38 -11.07
C GLN A 15 -9.95 -3.66 -11.27
N VAL A 16 -9.92 -2.57 -12.04
CA VAL A 16 -11.09 -1.78 -12.41
C VAL A 16 -11.25 -1.88 -13.92
N ASP A 17 -12.38 -2.39 -14.39
CA ASP A 17 -12.66 -2.42 -15.82
C ASP A 17 -13.20 -1.07 -16.34
N ALA A 18 -13.38 -0.96 -17.65
CA ALA A 18 -13.86 0.27 -18.30
C ALA A 18 -15.27 0.71 -17.85
N SER A 19 -16.05 -0.20 -17.25
CA SER A 19 -17.36 0.11 -16.67
C SER A 19 -17.29 0.52 -15.19
N GLY A 20 -16.09 0.49 -14.59
CA GLY A 20 -15.87 0.76 -13.17
C GLY A 20 -16.05 -0.46 -12.26
N ARG A 21 -16.23 -1.67 -12.81
CA ARG A 21 -16.42 -2.87 -11.99
C ARG A 21 -15.10 -3.28 -11.35
N LEU A 22 -15.14 -3.51 -10.04
CA LEU A 22 -13.99 -3.94 -9.26
C LEU A 22 -13.89 -5.47 -9.21
N THR A 23 -12.72 -6.00 -9.56
CA THR A 23 -12.37 -7.41 -9.37
C THR A 23 -11.20 -7.49 -8.38
N SER A 24 -11.40 -8.18 -7.25
CA SER A 24 -10.34 -8.38 -6.26
C SER A 24 -9.24 -9.27 -6.82
N LEU A 25 -8.00 -8.85 -6.64
CA LEU A 25 -6.80 -9.61 -6.99
C LEU A 25 -6.22 -10.37 -5.81
N GLY A 26 -6.85 -10.26 -4.64
CA GLY A 26 -6.40 -10.89 -3.41
C GLY A 26 -5.84 -9.90 -2.39
N ARG A 27 -5.47 -10.45 -1.24
CA ARG A 27 -4.93 -9.71 -0.10
C ARG A 27 -3.43 -9.90 0.00
N THR A 28 -2.73 -8.81 0.31
CA THR A 28 -1.31 -8.80 0.61
C THR A 28 -1.12 -8.33 2.05
N ALA A 29 -0.34 -9.05 2.83
CA ALA A 29 -0.02 -8.63 4.20
C ALA A 29 0.84 -7.36 4.19
N THR A 30 0.67 -6.52 5.21
CA THR A 30 1.47 -5.31 5.45
C THR A 30 1.89 -5.23 6.91
N GLY A 31 2.76 -4.28 7.24
CA GLY A 31 3.01 -3.86 8.62
C GLY A 31 1.76 -3.30 9.29
N ALA A 32 1.81 -3.22 10.61
CA ALA A 32 0.64 -2.97 11.44
C ALA A 32 0.09 -1.55 11.30
N GLY A 33 -1.24 -1.46 11.26
CA GLY A 33 -1.96 -0.19 11.16
C GLY A 33 -1.60 0.62 9.91
N PRO A 34 -1.80 0.10 8.68
CA PRO A 34 -1.65 0.90 7.47
C PRO A 34 -2.60 2.11 7.49
N THR A 35 -2.05 3.32 7.43
CA THR A 35 -2.80 4.58 7.52
C THR A 35 -2.96 5.29 6.19
N ASP A 36 -1.95 5.21 5.32
CA ASP A 36 -1.97 5.93 4.04
C ASP A 36 -1.25 5.15 2.92
N LEU A 37 -1.63 5.44 1.67
CA LEU A 37 -1.22 4.76 0.46
C LEU A 37 -0.89 5.76 -0.65
N ALA A 38 0.28 5.63 -1.27
CA ALA A 38 0.65 6.43 -2.43
C ALA A 38 1.22 5.55 -3.55
N VAL A 39 0.72 5.72 -4.77
CA VAL A 39 1.24 5.03 -5.96
C VAL A 39 2.26 5.93 -6.65
N SER A 40 3.40 5.38 -7.05
CA SER A 40 4.41 6.10 -7.83
C SER A 40 3.82 6.63 -9.15
N PRO A 41 4.29 7.77 -9.70
CA PRO A 41 3.81 8.31 -10.97
C PRO A 41 3.93 7.32 -12.15
N ALA A 42 4.94 6.46 -12.14
CA ALA A 42 5.12 5.41 -13.14
C ALA A 42 4.15 4.23 -12.99
N GLY A 43 3.47 4.09 -11.85
CA GLY A 43 2.54 3.00 -11.57
C GLY A 43 3.21 1.67 -11.15
N ASP A 44 4.53 1.66 -10.99
CA ASP A 44 5.30 0.43 -10.71
C ASP A 44 5.45 0.13 -9.21
N TYR A 45 5.19 1.10 -8.34
CA TYR A 45 5.31 0.97 -6.90
C TYR A 45 4.12 1.54 -6.14
N LEU A 46 3.78 0.88 -5.02
CA LEU A 46 2.86 1.34 -3.99
C LEU A 46 3.66 1.51 -2.68
N TYR A 47 3.55 2.69 -2.09
CA TYR A 47 4.08 3.03 -0.79
C TYR A 47 2.97 2.99 0.25
N VAL A 48 3.25 2.42 1.41
CA VAL A 48 2.27 2.18 2.47
C VAL A 48 2.84 2.68 3.78
N GLN A 49 2.21 3.71 4.34
CA GLN A 49 2.55 4.18 5.68
C GLN A 49 1.94 3.24 6.71
N THR A 50 2.75 2.78 7.66
CA THR A 50 2.34 1.95 8.78
C THR A 50 2.60 2.72 10.07
N SER A 51 1.55 3.05 10.80
CA SER A 51 1.62 3.98 11.93
C SER A 51 2.20 3.34 13.18
N GLU A 52 1.94 2.06 13.42
CA GLU A 52 2.41 1.35 14.62
C GLU A 52 3.91 1.06 14.56
N ASN A 53 4.45 0.83 13.36
CA ASN A 53 5.89 0.60 13.15
C ASN A 53 6.66 1.89 12.80
N GLY A 54 5.98 3.02 12.62
CA GLY A 54 6.61 4.32 12.29
C GLY A 54 7.42 4.26 11.00
N GLY A 55 6.86 3.70 9.92
CA GLY A 55 7.61 3.46 8.69
C GLY A 55 6.77 3.37 7.43
N VAL A 56 7.46 3.41 6.30
CA VAL A 56 6.89 3.21 4.97
C VAL A 56 7.35 1.87 4.42
N GLU A 57 6.39 1.04 4.03
CA GLU A 57 6.64 -0.19 3.29
C GLU A 57 6.46 0.05 1.79
N THR A 58 7.35 -0.55 0.99
CA THR A 58 7.33 -0.39 -0.47
C THR A 58 6.97 -1.71 -1.12
N TYR A 59 5.99 -1.67 -2.01
CA TYR A 59 5.49 -2.80 -2.78
C TYR A 59 5.70 -2.54 -4.27
N ARG A 60 6.21 -3.53 -5.00
CA ARG A 60 6.19 -3.53 -6.46
C ARG A 60 4.81 -3.94 -6.94
N ILE A 61 4.29 -3.19 -7.91
CA ILE A 61 3.05 -3.47 -8.62
C ILE A 61 3.41 -4.36 -9.82
N GLY A 62 2.79 -5.54 -9.87
CA GLY A 62 2.88 -6.46 -10.99
C GLY A 62 2.07 -5.97 -12.19
N PRO A 63 2.30 -6.54 -13.39
CA PRO A 63 1.55 -6.19 -14.60
C PRO A 63 0.04 -6.49 -14.49
N ASP A 64 -0.35 -7.37 -13.57
CA ASP A 64 -1.74 -7.70 -13.23
C ASP A 64 -2.33 -6.80 -12.13
N GLY A 65 -1.53 -5.91 -11.53
CA GLY A 65 -1.89 -5.10 -10.36
C GLY A 65 -1.64 -5.80 -9.02
N GLY A 66 -1.03 -6.99 -9.00
CA GLY A 66 -0.65 -7.69 -7.78
C GLY A 66 0.47 -6.96 -7.02
N LEU A 67 0.52 -7.11 -5.71
CA LEU A 67 1.50 -6.44 -4.84
C LEU A 67 2.53 -7.42 -4.30
N THR A 68 3.80 -7.11 -4.50
CA THR A 68 4.93 -7.83 -3.89
C THR A 68 5.74 -6.88 -3.03
N ARG A 69 5.89 -7.16 -1.73
CA ARG A 69 6.70 -6.33 -0.83
C ARG A 69 8.17 -6.37 -1.27
N THR A 70 8.80 -5.21 -1.36
CA THR A 70 10.19 -5.05 -1.81
C THR A 70 11.11 -4.44 -0.77
N GLY A 71 10.55 -3.75 0.23
CA GLY A 71 11.35 -3.17 1.30
C GLY A 71 10.52 -2.48 2.37
N THR A 72 11.23 -2.04 3.40
CA THR A 72 10.70 -1.27 4.52
C THR A 72 11.71 -0.20 4.86
N THR A 73 11.25 1.02 5.05
CA THR A 73 12.04 2.12 5.57
C THR A 73 11.36 2.63 6.83
N THR A 74 12.02 2.45 7.97
CA THR A 74 11.59 3.08 9.21
C THR A 74 12.03 4.54 9.18
N VAL A 75 11.12 5.43 9.54
CA VAL A 75 11.45 6.85 9.72
C VAL A 75 11.47 7.09 11.22
N PRO A 76 12.64 7.40 11.81
CA PRO A 76 12.72 7.71 13.23
C PRO A 76 11.70 8.79 13.60
N ASP A 77 11.00 8.58 14.72
CA ASP A 77 10.01 9.51 15.28
C ASP A 77 8.74 9.75 14.43
N ALA A 78 8.47 8.91 13.41
CA ALA A 78 7.27 9.03 12.56
C ALA A 78 6.05 8.21 13.04
N VAL A 79 6.11 7.64 14.25
CA VAL A 79 4.98 6.91 14.84
C VAL A 79 3.79 7.86 14.99
N GLY A 80 2.65 7.50 14.41
CA GLY A 80 1.44 8.34 14.41
C GLY A 80 1.39 9.44 13.34
N GLY A 81 2.33 9.48 12.38
CA GLY A 81 2.22 10.34 11.22
C GLY A 81 1.10 9.91 10.27
N GLU A 82 0.39 10.90 9.70
CA GLU A 82 -0.60 10.68 8.63
C GLU A 82 -0.17 11.46 7.39
N GLY A 83 -0.14 10.78 6.24
CA GLY A 83 0.15 11.39 4.94
C GLY A 83 1.52 10.99 4.38
N ILE A 84 1.50 10.35 3.22
CA ILE A 84 2.65 10.13 2.37
C ILE A 84 2.34 10.58 0.95
N VAL A 85 3.33 11.18 0.28
CA VAL A 85 3.27 11.45 -1.17
C VAL A 85 4.40 10.69 -1.84
N ALA A 86 4.07 9.96 -2.90
CA ALA A 86 5.08 9.30 -3.71
C ALA A 86 5.87 10.35 -4.52
N PRO A 87 7.20 10.23 -4.61
CA PRO A 87 8.02 11.11 -5.45
C PRO A 87 7.76 10.93 -6.95
#